data_AF-A0A3M1NX39-F1
#
_entry.id   AF-A0A3M1NX39-F1
#
_cell.length_a   1.000
_cell.length_b   1.000
_cell.length_c   1.000
_cell.angle_alpha   90.00
_cell.angle_beta   90.00
_cell.angle_gamma   90.00
#
_symmetry.space_group_name_H-M   'P 1'
#
loop_
_entity.id
_entity.type
_entity.pdbx_description
1 polymer ?
#
loop_
_entity_poly.entity_id
_entity_poly.type
_entity_poly.pdbx_seq_one_letter_code
_entity_poly.pdbx_strand_id
1 'polypeptide(L)'
;MAALLVGATVGAVQAQRAGELPPVFEGVGIEERLGDYVPADLTFFDETGAEVRLGDFFDGQRPVALNLVYFDCPMLCSLVLDRFTQTLKQMDWAPGGPFEVLTISFAAGETPDLAARAKER
;
A
#
# COMPACT_ATOMS: atom_id res chain seq x y z
N MET A 1 2.15 -48.43 -52.65
CA MET A 1 2.30 -48.85 -51.23
C MET A 1 3.13 -47.78 -50.54
N ALA A 2 2.49 -46.85 -49.83
CA ALA A 2 3.04 -46.02 -48.74
C ALA A 2 2.07 -44.86 -48.44
N ALA A 3 1.15 -45.09 -47.49
CA ALA A 3 0.40 -44.00 -46.87
C ALA A 3 1.22 -43.52 -45.66
N LEU A 4 1.75 -42.30 -45.74
CA LEU A 4 2.46 -41.65 -44.64
C LEU A 4 1.43 -40.97 -43.73
N LEU A 5 1.09 -41.65 -42.64
CA LEU A 5 0.33 -41.08 -41.52
C LEU A 5 1.30 -40.25 -40.67
N VAL A 6 1.28 -38.93 -40.83
CA VAL A 6 1.96 -37.99 -39.92
C VAL A 6 1.10 -37.88 -38.67
N GLY A 7 1.42 -38.68 -37.65
CA GLY A 7 0.81 -38.59 -36.33
C GLY A 7 1.31 -37.35 -35.60
N ALA A 8 0.45 -36.35 -35.42
CA ALA A 8 0.73 -35.22 -34.54
C ALA A 8 0.72 -35.72 -33.08
N THR A 9 1.90 -35.88 -32.49
CA THR A 9 2.01 -36.11 -31.05
C THR A 9 1.70 -34.80 -30.34
N VAL A 10 0.49 -34.68 -29.79
CA VAL A 10 0.16 -33.64 -28.83
C VAL A 10 1.03 -33.90 -27.60
N GLY A 11 2.15 -33.17 -27.48
CA GLY A 11 2.96 -33.16 -26.27
C GLY A 11 2.11 -32.61 -25.13
N ALA A 12 1.95 -33.37 -24.05
CA ALA A 12 1.29 -32.88 -22.85
C ALA A 12 2.07 -31.68 -22.31
N VAL A 13 1.49 -30.49 -22.42
CA VAL A 13 1.98 -29.29 -21.76
C VAL A 13 1.73 -29.49 -20.27
N GLN A 14 2.76 -29.89 -19.53
CA GLN A 14 2.72 -29.90 -18.07
C GLN A 14 2.74 -28.45 -17.61
N ALA A 15 1.57 -27.93 -17.23
CA ALA A 15 1.51 -26.71 -16.43
C ALA A 15 2.21 -27.02 -15.10
N GLN A 16 3.31 -26.35 -14.81
CA GLN A 16 3.88 -26.35 -13.47
C GLN A 16 2.82 -25.72 -12.56
N ARG A 17 2.07 -26.54 -11.82
CA ARG A 17 1.30 -26.01 -10.69
C ARG A 17 2.33 -25.32 -9.79
N ALA A 18 2.16 -24.02 -9.60
CA ALA A 18 2.89 -23.30 -8.56
C ALA A 18 2.73 -24.13 -7.27
N GLY A 19 3.86 -24.58 -6.73
CA GLY A 19 3.94 -25.63 -5.72
C GLY A 19 3.16 -25.30 -4.45
N GLU A 20 2.86 -26.35 -3.68
CA GLU A 20 2.31 -26.24 -2.33
C GLU A 20 3.05 -25.16 -1.53
N LEU A 21 2.27 -24.36 -0.80
CA LEU A 21 2.78 -23.31 0.07
C LEU A 21 3.77 -23.95 1.07
N PRO A 22 5.01 -23.46 1.19
CA PRO A 22 5.95 -23.98 2.19
C PRO A 22 5.32 -23.97 3.59
N PRO A 23 5.56 -24.99 4.45
CA PRO A 23 4.93 -25.08 5.78
C PRO A 23 5.11 -23.84 6.66
N VAL A 24 6.19 -23.07 6.46
CA VAL A 24 6.45 -21.80 7.15
C VAL A 24 5.39 -20.72 6.87
N PHE A 25 4.64 -20.84 5.78
CA PHE A 25 3.57 -19.93 5.41
C PHE A 25 2.18 -20.51 5.73
N GLU A 26 2.08 -21.68 6.36
CA GLU A 26 0.79 -22.21 6.81
C GLU A 26 0.16 -21.25 7.83
N GLY A 27 -1.09 -20.87 7.57
CA GLY A 27 -1.81 -19.89 8.39
C GLY A 27 -1.45 -18.43 8.10
N VAL A 28 -0.51 -18.15 7.20
CA VAL A 28 -0.23 -16.79 6.73
C VAL A 28 -1.28 -16.40 5.70
N GLY A 29 -2.03 -15.35 6.01
CA GLY A 29 -3.09 -14.81 5.16
C GLY A 29 -3.51 -13.42 5.60
N ILE A 30 -4.44 -12.84 4.87
CA ILE A 30 -5.03 -11.53 5.19
C ILE A 30 -6.44 -11.80 5.71
N GLU A 31 -6.74 -11.30 6.90
CA GLU A 31 -8.11 -11.20 7.40
C GLU A 31 -8.64 -9.80 7.10
N GLU A 32 -9.60 -9.71 6.19
CA GLU A 32 -10.20 -8.43 5.80
C GLU A 32 -11.21 -7.96 6.85
N ARG A 33 -10.98 -6.76 7.40
CA ARG A 33 -11.85 -6.09 8.38
C ARG A 33 -12.58 -4.90 7.74
N LEU A 34 -13.31 -5.16 6.65
CA LEU A 34 -14.03 -4.11 5.92
C LEU A 34 -15.26 -3.64 6.71
N GLY A 35 -15.50 -2.32 6.74
CA GLY A 35 -16.59 -1.71 7.49
C GLY A 35 -16.25 -1.40 8.95
N ASP A 36 -15.12 -1.92 9.46
CA ASP A 36 -14.59 -1.52 10.75
C ASP A 36 -14.00 -0.10 10.69
N TYR A 37 -13.97 0.57 11.85
CA TYR A 37 -13.44 1.92 11.99
C TYR A 37 -12.05 1.89 12.60
N VAL A 38 -11.16 2.75 12.09
CA VAL A 38 -9.88 3.02 12.74
C VAL A 38 -10.14 3.84 14.02
N PRO A 39 -9.50 3.52 15.16
CA PRO A 39 -9.70 4.28 16.38
C PRO A 39 -9.29 5.75 16.21
N ALA A 40 -10.22 6.67 16.48
CA ALA A 40 -10.04 8.10 16.24
C ALA A 40 -9.17 8.79 17.32
N ASP A 41 -9.00 8.15 18.47
CA ASP A 41 -8.28 8.65 19.65
C ASP A 41 -6.78 8.33 19.63
N LEU A 42 -6.28 7.69 18.56
CA LEU A 42 -4.85 7.47 18.36
C LEU A 42 -4.09 8.80 18.26
N THR A 43 -3.05 8.97 19.06
CA THR A 43 -2.21 10.17 19.10
C THR A 43 -0.94 9.98 18.27
N PHE A 44 -0.59 11.02 17.51
CA PHE A 44 0.61 11.10 16.67
C PHE A 44 1.30 12.46 16.84
N PHE A 45 2.50 12.58 16.26
CA PHE A 45 3.10 13.89 15.99
C PHE A 45 2.99 14.19 14.49
N ASP A 46 2.55 15.39 14.14
CA ASP A 46 2.59 15.86 12.75
C ASP A 46 4.02 16.25 12.33
N GLU A 47 4.19 16.67 11.07
CA GLU A 47 5.51 17.03 10.55
C GLU A 47 6.12 18.29 11.20
N THR A 48 5.31 19.09 11.90
CA THR A 48 5.76 20.27 12.66
C THR A 48 6.17 19.92 14.09
N GLY A 49 5.90 18.67 14.52
CA GLY A 49 6.11 18.18 15.87
C GLY A 49 4.95 18.46 16.82
N ALA A 50 3.80 18.90 16.31
CA ALA A 50 2.61 19.08 17.12
C ALA A 50 1.93 17.73 17.41
N GLU A 51 1.49 17.54 18.65
CA GLU A 51 0.68 16.38 19.02
C GLU A 51 -0.73 16.52 18.43
N VAL A 52 -1.18 15.51 17.69
CA VAL A 52 -2.47 15.48 16.98
C VAL A 52 -3.17 14.14 17.22
N ARG A 53 -4.50 14.11 17.14
CA ARG A 53 -5.25 12.84 17.12
C ARG A 53 -5.64 12.49 15.70
N LEU A 54 -5.71 11.19 15.41
CA LEU A 54 -6.12 10.71 14.10
C LEU A 54 -7.49 11.25 13.68
N GLY A 55 -8.44 11.29 14.62
CA GLY A 55 -9.79 11.81 14.40
C GLY A 55 -9.85 13.28 13.98
N ASP A 56 -8.81 14.07 14.28
CA ASP A 56 -8.78 15.49 13.91
C ASP A 56 -8.72 15.69 12.38
N PHE A 57 -8.39 14.63 11.62
CA PHE A 57 -8.31 14.64 10.15
C PHE A 57 -9.54 14.02 9.44
N PHE A 58 -10.56 13.57 10.18
CA PHE A 58 -11.78 12.99 9.63
C PHE A 58 -12.96 13.94 9.85
N ASP A 59 -13.34 14.69 8.83
CA ASP A 59 -14.47 15.64 8.88
C ASP A 59 -15.85 14.98 8.69
N GLY A 60 -15.87 13.68 8.39
CA GLY A 60 -17.09 12.91 8.12
C GLY A 60 -17.78 13.24 6.80
N GLN A 61 -17.17 14.06 5.94
CA GLN A 61 -17.69 14.47 4.63
C GLN A 61 -16.81 13.96 3.49
N ARG A 62 -15.48 14.03 3.66
CA ARG A 62 -14.51 13.67 2.64
C ARG A 62 -13.83 12.34 2.97
N PRO A 63 -13.65 11.44 1.99
CA PRO A 63 -12.86 10.23 2.19
C PRO A 63 -11.40 10.59 2.45
N VAL A 64 -10.73 9.76 3.25
CA VAL A 64 -9.31 9.90 3.59
C VAL A 64 -8.53 8.73 2.99
N ALA A 65 -7.58 9.02 2.13
CA ALA A 65 -6.61 8.05 1.63
C ALA A 65 -5.44 7.95 2.63
N LEU A 66 -5.36 6.83 3.34
CA LEU A 66 -4.32 6.56 4.32
C LEU A 66 -3.15 5.80 3.67
N ASN A 67 -1.94 6.33 3.81
CA ASN A 67 -0.71 5.72 3.34
C ASN A 67 0.18 5.39 4.56
N LEU A 68 0.45 4.10 4.79
CA LEU A 68 1.31 3.64 5.88
C LEU A 68 2.72 3.38 5.33
N VAL A 69 3.70 4.14 5.80
CA VAL A 69 5.07 4.09 5.28
C VAL A 69 6.11 4.07 6.39
N TYR A 70 7.36 3.86 5.99
CA TYR A 70 8.53 4.27 6.75
C TYR A 70 9.21 5.36 5.94
N PHE A 71 9.36 6.56 6.50
CA PHE A 71 9.96 7.69 5.81
C PHE A 71 11.44 7.46 5.46
N ASP A 72 12.18 6.68 6.26
CA ASP A 72 13.59 6.35 6.02
C ASP A 72 13.79 4.99 5.31
N CYS A 73 12.73 4.32 4.85
CA CYS A 73 12.89 3.07 4.09
C CYS A 73 13.33 3.37 2.65
N PRO A 74 14.56 2.98 2.26
CA PRO A 74 15.19 3.50 1.04
C PRO A 74 14.63 2.90 -0.26
N MET A 75 13.84 1.82 -0.17
CA MET A 75 13.50 0.98 -1.32
C MET A 75 12.02 1.06 -1.69
N LEU A 76 11.17 0.33 -0.97
CA LEU A 76 9.77 0.14 -1.38
C LEU A 76 8.90 1.30 -0.92
N CYS A 77 9.05 1.79 0.31
CA CYS A 77 8.22 2.88 0.82
C CYS A 77 8.44 4.18 0.02
N SER A 78 9.69 4.51 -0.30
CA SER A 78 10.03 5.65 -1.16
C SER A 78 9.40 5.50 -2.55
N LEU A 79 9.54 4.34 -3.19
CA LEU A 79 8.92 4.07 -4.48
C LEU A 79 7.39 4.18 -4.44
N VAL A 80 6.75 3.61 -3.42
CA VAL A 80 5.29 3.67 -3.25
C VAL A 80 4.82 5.11 -3.07
N LEU A 81 5.50 5.88 -2.22
CA LEU A 81 5.16 7.28 -1.97
C LEU A 81 5.36 8.14 -3.24
N ASP A 82 6.46 7.94 -3.97
CA ASP A 82 6.72 8.65 -5.23
C ASP A 82 5.66 8.36 -6.29
N ARG A 83 5.29 7.08 -6.45
CA ARG A 83 4.24 6.67 -7.42
C ARG A 83 2.86 7.14 -7.01
N PHE A 84 2.57 7.14 -5.71
CA PHE A 84 1.34 7.68 -5.18
C PHE A 84 1.23 9.18 -5.50
N THR A 85 2.25 9.97 -5.15
CA THR A 85 2.31 11.40 -5.47
C THR A 85 2.24 11.68 -6.97
N GLN A 86 2.93 10.89 -7.81
CA GLN A 86 2.87 11.01 -9.26
C GLN A 86 1.47 10.71 -9.82
N THR A 87 0.75 9.78 -9.21
CA THR A 87 -0.63 9.45 -9.58
C THR A 87 -1.57 10.59 -9.20
N LEU A 88 -1.44 11.14 -7.98
CA LEU A 88 -2.22 12.30 -7.55
C LEU A 88 -2.05 13.51 -8.48
N LYS A 89 -0.82 13.76 -8.97
CA LYS A 89 -0.53 14.85 -9.92
C LYS A 89 -1.21 14.69 -11.30
N GLN A 90 -1.68 13.49 -11.65
CA GLN A 90 -2.37 13.19 -12.90
C GLN A 90 -3.90 13.21 -12.75
N MET A 91 -4.41 13.32 -11.54
CA MET A 91 -5.84 13.41 -11.27
C MET A 91 -6.32 14.86 -11.42
N ASP A 92 -7.60 15.02 -11.80
CA ASP A 92 -8.26 16.33 -11.80
C ASP A 92 -8.52 16.86 -10.38
N TRP A 93 -8.48 15.98 -9.38
CA TRP A 93 -8.75 16.28 -7.99
C TRP A 93 -7.46 16.33 -7.17
N ALA A 94 -7.30 17.38 -6.39
CA ALA A 94 -6.20 17.53 -5.44
C ALA A 94 -6.63 17.11 -4.01
N PRO A 95 -5.70 16.57 -3.19
CA PRO A 95 -5.90 16.45 -1.75
C PRO A 95 -6.31 17.79 -1.12
N GLY A 96 -7.20 17.76 -0.13
CA GLY A 96 -7.85 18.94 0.43
C GLY A 96 -9.08 19.41 -0.35
N GLY A 97 -9.29 18.89 -1.56
CA GLY A 97 -10.51 19.07 -2.34
C GLY A 97 -11.57 18.02 -1.97
N PRO A 98 -11.87 17.04 -2.85
CA PRO A 98 -12.89 16.03 -2.60
C PRO A 98 -12.41 14.87 -1.72
N PHE A 99 -11.13 14.80 -1.36
CA PHE A 99 -10.55 13.79 -0.47
C PHE A 99 -9.34 14.36 0.28
N GLU A 100 -8.98 13.71 1.38
CA GLU A 100 -7.76 13.99 2.15
C GLU A 100 -6.73 12.88 1.96
N VAL A 101 -5.46 13.21 2.20
CA VAL A 101 -4.35 12.24 2.22
C VAL A 101 -3.65 12.32 3.56
N LEU A 102 -3.55 11.19 4.26
CA LEU A 102 -2.73 11.07 5.47
C LEU A 102 -1.63 10.06 5.20
N THR A 103 -0.37 10.49 5.34
CA THR A 103 0.78 9.59 5.29
C THR A 103 1.34 9.44 6.69
N ILE A 104 1.26 8.25 7.25
CA ILE A 104 1.61 7.96 8.64
C ILE A 104 2.78 7.00 8.68
N SER A 105 3.78 7.31 9.50
CA SER A 105 4.82 6.35 9.84
C SER A 105 4.32 5.32 10.84
N PHE A 106 4.59 4.05 10.58
CA PHE A 106 4.39 2.97 11.54
C PHE A 106 5.71 2.48 12.16
N ALA A 107 6.81 3.24 12.00
CA ALA A 107 8.07 2.99 12.67
C ALA A 107 8.11 3.76 14.00
N ALA A 108 8.26 3.04 15.11
CA ALA A 108 8.30 3.63 16.45
C ALA A 108 9.46 4.61 16.69
N GLY A 109 10.49 4.60 15.84
CA GLY A 109 11.70 5.44 15.97
C GLY A 109 11.78 6.63 15.02
N GLU A 110 10.81 6.82 14.11
CA GLU A 110 10.83 7.95 13.19
C GLU A 110 10.37 9.25 13.85
N THR A 111 10.92 10.38 13.39
CA THR A 111 10.69 11.70 13.99
C THR A 111 9.87 12.61 13.07
N PRO A 112 9.25 13.67 13.61
CA PRO A 112 8.61 14.73 12.82
C PRO A 112 9.50 15.29 11.71
N ASP A 113 10.80 15.44 11.94
CA ASP A 113 11.74 15.94 10.93
C ASP A 113 11.87 15.02 9.71
N LEU A 114 11.68 13.71 9.86
CA LEU A 114 11.67 12.77 8.74
C LEU A 114 10.38 12.91 7.94
N ALA A 115 9.24 13.06 8.62
CA ALA A 115 7.95 13.32 7.99
C ALA A 115 7.96 14.64 7.19
N ALA A 116 8.53 15.71 7.76
CA ALA A 116 8.68 17.00 7.09
C ALA A 116 9.50 16.89 5.81
N ARG A 117 10.67 16.24 5.89
CA ARG A 117 11.52 15.99 4.72
C ARG A 117 10.81 15.14 3.67
N ALA A 118 10.05 14.12 4.07
CA ALA A 118 9.30 13.29 3.14
C ALA A 118 8.18 14.07 2.42
N LYS A 119 7.53 15.01 3.11
CA LYS A 119 6.47 15.86 2.54
C LYS A 119 6.99 16.83 1.48
N GLU A 120 8.27 17.21 1.54
CA GLU A 120 8.93 18.11 0.59
C GLU A 120 9.45 17.42 -0.68
N ARG A 121 9.46 16.07 -0.74
CA ARG A 121 9.95 15.29 -1.89
C ARG A 121 8.90 15.22 -3.01
#